data_AF-A0AAU6KV00-F1
#
_entry.id   AF-A0AAU6KV00-F1
#
_cell.length_a   1.000
_cell.length_b   1.000
_cell.length_c   1.000
_cell.angle_alpha   90.00
_cell.angle_beta   90.00
_cell.angle_gamma   90.00
#
_symmetry.space_group_name_H-M   'P 1'
#
loop_
_entity.id
_entity.type
_entity.pdbx_description
1 polymer ?
#
loop_
_entity_poly.entity_id
_entity_poly.type
_entity_poly.pdbx_seq_one_letter_code
_entity_poly.pdbx_strand_id
1 'polypeptide(L)'
;MARSSFYAWLASAKTRAARQAADEALAHEITVIHVASRQTYGVPRIHAELRRLEQRVNRKRVARVMRERGIQVTHRRRRHSLTRPAK
;
A
#
# COMPACT_ATOMS: atom_id res chain seq x y z
N MET A 1 -17.21 29.81 14.97
CA MET A 1 -17.38 28.46 14.40
C MET A 1 -18.77 28.40 13.74
N ALA A 2 -18.84 28.40 12.41
CA ALA A 2 -20.12 28.49 11.69
C ALA A 2 -20.89 27.16 11.72
N ARG A 3 -22.19 27.18 12.03
CA ARG A 3 -23.05 25.98 12.11
C ARG A 3 -23.08 25.17 10.81
N SER A 4 -22.94 25.84 9.66
CA SER A 4 -22.98 25.22 8.33
C SER A 4 -21.82 24.27 8.06
N SER A 5 -20.61 24.55 8.56
CA SER A 5 -19.45 23.68 8.35
C SER A 5 -19.52 22.39 9.18
N PHE A 6 -20.11 22.45 10.38
CA PHE A 6 -20.35 21.28 11.23
C PHE A 6 -21.31 20.28 10.57
N TYR A 7 -22.45 20.76 10.04
CA TYR A 7 -23.41 19.89 9.35
C TYR A 7 -22.89 19.38 8.00
N ALA A 8 -22.08 20.17 7.28
CA ALA A 8 -21.41 19.70 6.06
C ALA A 8 -20.42 18.54 6.34
N TRP A 9 -19.69 18.62 7.46
CA TRP A 9 -18.79 17.54 7.90
C TRP A 9 -19.56 16.26 8.25
N LEU A 10 -20.70 16.41 8.94
CA LEU A 10 -21.61 15.33 9.31
C LEU A 10 -22.22 14.66 8.06
N ALA A 11 -22.69 15.45 7.10
CA ALA A 11 -23.22 14.96 5.83
C ALA A 11 -22.16 14.18 5.02
N SER A 12 -20.90 14.59 5.12
CA SER A 12 -19.77 13.95 4.43
C SER A 12 -19.30 12.64 5.08
N ALA A 13 -19.87 12.23 6.22
CA ALA A 13 -19.46 11.03 6.95
C ALA A 13 -19.62 9.75 6.12
N LYS A 14 -20.75 9.61 5.40
CA LYS A 14 -21.01 8.46 4.52
C LYS A 14 -19.95 8.33 3.42
N THR A 15 -19.59 9.44 2.79
CA THR A 15 -18.54 9.47 1.75
C THR A 15 -17.17 9.10 2.30
N ARG A 16 -16.86 9.49 3.54
CA ARG A 16 -15.62 9.06 4.23
C ARG A 16 -15.61 7.56 4.48
N ALA A 17 -16.70 7.00 4.98
CA ALA A 17 -16.82 5.56 5.22
C ALA A 17 -16.66 4.75 3.91
N ALA A 18 -17.28 5.20 2.81
CA ALA A 18 -17.12 4.55 1.51
C ALA A 18 -15.67 4.57 1.00
N ARG A 19 -14.95 5.70 1.19
CA ARG A 19 -13.52 5.77 0.86
C ARG A 19 -12.67 4.83 1.70
N GLN A 20 -12.99 4.71 3.00
CA GLN A 20 -12.30 3.79 3.90
C GLN A 20 -12.50 2.35 3.46
N ALA A 21 -13.73 1.93 3.16
CA ALA A 21 -14.02 0.59 2.65
C ALA A 21 -13.27 0.29 1.34
N ALA A 22 -13.20 1.26 0.43
CA ALA A 22 -12.43 1.11 -0.81
C ALA A 22 -10.91 1.03 -0.57
N ASP A 23 -10.38 1.74 0.44
CA ASP A 23 -8.99 1.62 0.85
C ASP A 23 -8.71 0.27 1.52
N GLU A 24 -9.67 -0.29 2.26
CA GLU A 24 -9.55 -1.62 2.87
C GLU A 24 -9.54 -2.74 1.83
N ALA A 25 -10.40 -2.66 0.80
CA ALA A 25 -10.38 -3.60 -0.32
C ALA A 25 -9.04 -3.55 -1.07
N LEU A 26 -8.56 -2.34 -1.38
CA LEU A 26 -7.26 -2.13 -2.01
C LEU A 26 -6.11 -2.68 -1.16
N ALA A 27 -6.19 -2.50 0.17
CA ALA A 27 -5.18 -3.03 1.07
C ALA A 27 -5.12 -4.56 1.07
N HIS A 28 -6.26 -5.23 0.94
CA HIS A 28 -6.32 -6.69 0.81
C HIS A 28 -5.57 -7.16 -0.44
N GLU A 29 -5.85 -6.56 -1.60
CA GLU A 29 -5.19 -6.91 -2.87
C GLU A 29 -3.68 -6.64 -2.83
N ILE A 30 -3.28 -5.48 -2.28
CA ILE A 30 -1.86 -5.16 -2.06
C ILE A 30 -1.19 -6.23 -1.19
N THR A 31 -1.88 -6.71 -0.16
CA THR A 31 -1.35 -7.75 0.75
C THR A 31 -1.15 -9.07 0.02
N VAL A 32 -2.12 -9.49 -0.81
CA VAL A 32 -2.01 -10.71 -1.62
C VAL A 32 -0.81 -10.64 -2.56
N ILE A 33 -0.66 -9.54 -3.30
CA ILE A 33 0.47 -9.34 -4.22
C ILE A 33 1.80 -9.32 -3.45
N HIS A 34 1.83 -8.63 -2.31
CA HIS A 34 3.04 -8.50 -1.50
C HIS A 34 3.49 -9.86 -0.94
N VAL A 35 2.56 -10.68 -0.43
CA VAL A 35 2.85 -12.03 0.07
C VAL A 35 3.28 -12.95 -1.08
N ALA A 36 2.58 -12.92 -2.23
CA ALA A 36 2.95 -13.69 -3.41
C ALA A 36 4.38 -13.36 -3.89
N SER A 37 4.80 -12.10 -3.76
CA SER A 37 6.15 -11.63 -4.09
C SER A 37 7.22 -11.91 -3.01
N ARG A 38 6.90 -12.72 -1.98
CA ARG A 38 7.78 -12.96 -0.81
C ARG A 38 8.21 -11.67 -0.12
N GLN A 39 7.30 -10.70 -0.03
CA GLN A 39 7.51 -9.42 0.64
C GLN A 39 8.62 -8.54 0.04
N THR A 40 9.08 -8.83 -1.18
CA THR A 40 10.12 -8.04 -1.83
C THR A 40 9.57 -6.85 -2.63
N TYR A 41 8.27 -6.84 -2.95
CA TYR A 41 7.71 -5.79 -3.77
C TYR A 41 7.31 -4.58 -2.94
N GLY A 42 7.90 -3.43 -3.28
CA GLY A 42 7.52 -2.12 -2.75
C GLY A 42 6.51 -1.40 -3.63
N VAL A 43 6.18 -0.17 -3.26
CA VAL A 43 5.19 0.70 -3.94
C VAL A 43 5.30 0.70 -5.47
N PRO A 44 6.49 0.84 -6.10
CA PRO A 44 6.57 0.90 -7.56
C PRO A 44 6.16 -0.41 -8.24
N ARG A 45 6.54 -1.55 -7.66
CA ARG A 45 6.25 -2.88 -8.21
C ARG A 45 4.81 -3.28 -7.96
N ILE A 46 4.29 -3.01 -6.76
CA ILE A 46 2.88 -3.25 -6.45
C ILE A 46 1.98 -2.40 -7.35
N HIS A 47 2.29 -1.12 -7.58
CA HIS A 47 1.53 -0.29 -8.51
C HIS A 47 1.57 -0.81 -9.95
N ALA A 48 2.71 -1.35 -10.40
CA ALA A 48 2.81 -1.96 -11.72
C ALA A 48 1.92 -3.21 -11.84
N GLU A 49 1.90 -4.07 -10.81
CA GLU A 49 1.02 -5.25 -10.78
C GLU A 49 -0.47 -4.87 -10.71
N LEU A 50 -0.84 -3.88 -9.90
CA LEU A 50 -2.22 -3.38 -9.87
C LEU A 50 -2.65 -2.84 -11.24
N ARG A 51 -1.77 -2.15 -11.98
CA ARG A 51 -2.06 -1.72 -13.36
C ARG A 51 -2.22 -2.89 -14.34
N ARG A 52 -1.51 -4.00 -14.13
CA ARG A 52 -1.65 -5.22 -14.95
C ARG A 52 -2.98 -5.92 -14.69
N LEU A 53 -3.48 -5.83 -13.46
CA LEU A 53 -4.82 -6.29 -13.07
C LEU A 53 -5.93 -5.29 -13.44
N GLU A 54 -5.66 -4.36 -14.36
CA GLU A 54 -6.55 -3.29 -14.82
C GLU A 54 -7.04 -2.31 -13.74
N GLN A 55 -6.47 -2.36 -12.54
CA GLN A 55 -6.83 -1.44 -11.46
C GLN A 55 -6.06 -0.14 -11.58
N ARG A 56 -6.78 0.92 -11.95
CA ARG A 56 -6.24 2.29 -12.05
C ARG A 56 -6.18 2.96 -10.68
N VAL A 57 -5.12 2.68 -9.93
CA VAL A 57 -4.87 3.29 -8.61
C VAL A 57 -3.67 4.22 -8.67
N ASN A 58 -3.79 5.43 -8.12
CA ASN A 58 -2.66 6.36 -8.05
C ASN A 58 -1.55 5.81 -7.12
N ARG A 59 -0.29 5.89 -7.56
CA ARG A 59 0.89 5.52 -6.77
C ARG A 59 0.90 6.13 -5.35
N LYS A 60 0.43 7.37 -5.18
CA LYS A 60 0.32 8.02 -3.85
C LYS A 60 -0.67 7.29 -2.93
N ARG A 61 -1.78 6.81 -3.49
CA ARG A 61 -2.79 6.05 -2.74
C ARG A 61 -2.23 4.70 -2.31
N VAL A 62 -1.55 3.99 -3.20
CA VAL A 62 -0.84 2.73 -2.88
C VAL A 62 0.18 2.95 -1.75
N ALA A 63 1.02 3.99 -1.86
CA ALA A 63 2.01 4.31 -0.84
C ALA A 63 1.37 4.60 0.53
N ARG A 64 0.29 5.36 0.55
CA ARG A 64 -0.46 5.67 1.78
C ARG A 64 -1.03 4.40 2.41
N VAL A 65 -1.72 3.57 1.63
CA VAL A 65 -2.33 2.32 2.12
C VAL A 65 -1.28 1.35 2.62
N MET A 66 -0.17 1.18 1.91
CA MET A 66 0.95 0.35 2.37
C MET A 66 1.51 0.86 3.72
N ARG A 67 1.66 2.18 3.88
CA ARG A 67 2.16 2.79 5.11
C ARG A 67 1.19 2.58 6.28
N GLU A 68 -0.11 2.82 6.07
CA GLU A 68 -1.15 2.65 7.08
C GLU A 68 -1.27 1.19 7.55
N ARG A 69 -1.01 0.23 6.65
CA ARG A 69 -1.05 -1.21 6.93
C ARG A 69 0.30 -1.80 7.38
N GLY A 70 1.35 -1.00 7.48
CA GLY A 70 2.70 -1.47 7.84
C GLY A 70 3.35 -2.39 6.81
N ILE A 71 2.89 -2.39 5.56
CA ILE A 71 3.43 -3.22 4.49
C ILE A 71 4.74 -2.59 4.00
N GLN A 72 5.85 -3.27 4.27
CA GLN A 72 7.20 -2.79 3.96
C GLN A 72 7.98 -3.85 3.18
N VAL A 73 8.95 -3.40 2.40
CA VAL A 73 9.83 -4.30 1.66
C VAL A 73 10.78 -4.99 2.63
N THR A 74 10.85 -6.32 2.55
CA THR A 74 11.87 -7.08 3.27
C THR A 74 13.22 -6.94 2.57
N HIS A 75 14.16 -6.24 3.20
CA HIS A 75 15.54 -6.19 2.75
C HIS A 75 16.33 -7.35 3.34
N ARG A 76 16.65 -8.36 2.52
CA ARG A 76 17.53 -9.45 2.96
C ARG A 76 18.96 -8.91 3.05
N ARG A 77 19.51 -8.79 4.26
CA ARG A 77 20.93 -8.40 4.45
C ARG A 77 21.84 -9.40 3.72
N ARG A 78 22.76 -8.88 2.91
CA ARG A 78 23.82 -9.68 2.29
C ARG A 78 24.73 -10.20 3.40
N ARG A 79 24.86 -11.52 3.54
CA ARG A 79 25.88 -12.12 4.42
C ARG A 79 27.25 -11.91 3.77
N HIS A 80 28.16 -11.24 4.47
CA HIS A 80 29.56 -11.20 4.10
C HIS A 80 30.21 -12.51 4.56
N SER A 81 30.79 -13.31 3.65
CA SER A 81 31.75 -14.34 4.04
C SER A 81 33.14 -13.71 4.10
N LEU A 82 33.89 -14.01 5.15
CA LEU A 82 35.31 -13.61 5.26
C LEU A 82 36.19 -14.42 4.30
N THR A 83 35.74 -15.62 3.92
CA THR A 83 36.45 -16.48 2.98
C THR A 83 36.24 -15.97 1.56
N ARG A 84 37.30 -15.43 0.95
CA ARG A 84 37.40 -15.27 -0.50
C ARG A 84 37.65 -16.66 -1.10
N PRO A 85 36.88 -17.12 -2.10
CA PRO A 85 37.21 -18.37 -2.79
C PRO A 85 38.59 -18.20 -3.45
N ALA A 86 39.48 -19.16 -3.20
CA ALA A 86 40.76 -19.24 -3.91
C ALA A 86 40.48 -19.53 -5.40
N LYS A 87 41.27 -18.86 -6.27
CA LYS A 87 41.16 -18.95 -7.73
C LYS A 87 41.64 -20.32 -8.23
#